data_AF-A0A972H4P6-F1
#
_entry.id   AF-A0A972H4P6-F1
#
_cell.length_a   1.000
_cell.length_b   1.000
_cell.length_c   1.000
_cell.angle_alpha   90.00
_cell.angle_beta   90.00
_cell.angle_gamma   90.00
#
_symmetry.space_group_name_H-M   'P 1'
#
loop_
_entity.id
_entity.type
_entity.pdbx_description
1 polymer ?
#
loop_
_entity_poly.entity_id
_entity_poly.type
_entity_poly.pdbx_seq_one_letter_code
_entity_poly.pdbx_strand_id
1 'polypeptide(L)' 'MQTKLTLRLENTLIKQAKSYAKQHDKSLSQVVSDYFQILTRKDKIAEVPPITRSLIGILESSYIEEDDYKRHLEEKYL' A
#
# COMPACT_ATOMS: atom_id res chain seq x y z
N MET A 1 -16.38 -21.21 3.59
CA MET A 1 -16.41 -22.38 2.67
C MET A 1 -15.15 -22.34 1.83
N GLN A 2 -14.46 -23.47 1.64
CA GLN A 2 -13.24 -23.53 0.82
C GLN A 2 -13.59 -24.16 -0.53
N THR A 3 -13.37 -23.43 -1.63
CA THR A 3 -13.62 -23.88 -2.99
C THR A 3 -12.31 -24.10 -3.72
N LYS A 4 -12.27 -25.09 -4.62
CA LYS A 4 -11.07 -25.42 -5.39
C LYS A 4 -11.04 -24.60 -6.68
N LEU A 5 -10.01 -23.77 -6.83
CA LEU A 5 -9.70 -23.07 -8.07
C LEU A 5 -8.64 -23.89 -8.85
N THR A 6 -8.91 -24.18 -10.12
CA THR A 6 -7.94 -24.86 -11.01
C THR A 6 -7.45 -23.89 -12.06
N LEU A 7 -6.14 -23.66 -12.11
CA LEU A 7 -5.50 -22.75 -13.07
C LEU A 7 -4.71 -23.56 -14.11
N ARG A 8 -4.81 -23.18 -15.38
CA ARG A 8 -3.94 -23.69 -16.45
C ARG A 8 -2.73 -22.77 -16.58
N LEU A 9 -1.54 -23.33 -16.37
CA LEU A 9 -0.28 -22.61 -16.35
C LEU A 9 0.80 -23.47 -16.99
N GLU A 10 1.85 -22.83 -17.49
CA GLU A 10 3.02 -23.52 -18.03
C GLU A 10 3.72 -24.35 -16.94
N ASN A 11 4.20 -25.54 -17.31
CA ASN A 11 4.86 -26.45 -16.38
C ASN A 11 6.11 -25.84 -15.73
N THR A 12 6.84 -25.01 -16.46
CA THR A 12 8.03 -24.29 -15.96
C THR A 12 7.65 -23.33 -14.83
N LEU A 13 6.55 -22.59 -15.00
CA LEU A 13 6.04 -21.64 -14.02
C LEU A 13 5.55 -22.37 -12.76
N ILE A 14 4.87 -23.50 -12.90
CA ILE A 14 4.42 -24.33 -11.76
C ILE A 14 5.63 -24.77 -10.91
N LYS A 15 6.73 -25.18 -11.55
CA LYS A 15 7.96 -25.60 -10.85
C LYS A 15 8.59 -24.43 -10.08
N GLN A 16 8.72 -23.27 -10.72
CA GLN A 16 9.26 -22.06 -10.09
C GLN A 16 8.43 -21.64 -8.88
N ALA A 17 7.10 -21.59 -9.03
CA ALA A 17 6.20 -21.20 -7.96
C ALA A 17 6.22 -22.17 -6.78
N LYS A 18 6.32 -23.49 -7.02
CA LYS A 18 6.51 -24.49 -5.96
C LYS A 18 7.86 -24.33 -5.24
N SER A 19 8.92 -24.03 -5.98
CA SER A 19 10.25 -23.78 -5.39
C SER A 19 10.22 -22.56 -4.46
N TYR A 20 9.61 -21.46 -4.93
CA TYR A 20 9.41 -20.26 -4.11
C TYR A 20 8.61 -20.57 -2.85
N ALA A 21 7.45 -21.23 -2.99
CA ALA A 21 6.61 -21.56 -1.84
C ALA A 21 7.37 -22.40 -0.79
N LYS A 22 8.16 -23.39 -1.24
CA LYS A 22 9.01 -24.21 -0.36
C LYS A 22 10.10 -23.42 0.34
N GLN A 23 10.74 -22.47 -0.34
CA GLN A 23 11.77 -21.60 0.27
C GLN A 23 11.21 -20.69 1.36
N HIS A 24 9.91 -20.37 1.29
CA HIS A 24 9.23 -19.51 2.24
C HIS A 24 8.35 -20.28 3.24
N ASP A 25 8.53 -21.60 3.36
CA ASP A 25 7.72 -22.50 4.23
C ASP A 25 6.20 -22.33 4.06
N LYS A 26 5.77 -22.03 2.83
CA LYS A 26 4.36 -21.83 2.46
C LYS A 26 3.92 -22.86 1.43
N SER A 27 2.62 -23.15 1.43
CA SER A 27 2.01 -23.91 0.34
C SER A 27 1.75 -22.99 -0.86
N LEU A 28 1.76 -23.55 -2.08
CA LEU A 28 1.43 -22.77 -3.28
C LEU A 28 0.03 -22.16 -3.22
N SER A 29 -0.94 -22.86 -2.61
CA SER A 29 -2.28 -22.34 -2.39
C SER A 29 -2.29 -21.15 -1.42
N GLN A 30 -1.42 -21.16 -0.39
CA GLN A 30 -1.28 -20.02 0.51
C GLN A 30 -0.70 -18.81 -0.21
N VAL A 31 0.36 -18.98 -1.00
CA VAL A 31 0.97 -17.89 -1.77
C VAL A 31 -0.04 -17.23 -2.71
N VAL A 32 -0.83 -18.03 -3.42
CA VAL A 32 -1.87 -17.51 -4.33
C VAL A 32 -3.03 -16.86 -3.56
N SER A 33 -3.41 -17.42 -2.41
CA SER A 33 -4.46 -16.82 -1.56
C SER A 33 -4.03 -15.47 -1.01
N ASP A 34 -2.80 -15.35 -0.52
CA ASP A 34 -2.20 -14.10 -0.04
C ASP A 34 -2.19 -13.06 -1.18
N TYR A 35 -1.81 -13.47 -2.40
CA TYR A 35 -1.85 -12.59 -3.57
C TYR A 35 -3.27 -12.12 -3.90
N PHE A 36 -4.26 -13.00 -3.90
CA PHE A 36 -5.65 -12.61 -4.13
C PHE A 36 -6.18 -11.67 -3.04
N GLN A 37 -5.77 -11.84 -1.78
CA GLN A 37 -6.13 -10.90 -0.72
C GLN A 37 -5.56 -9.50 -0.97
N ILE A 38 -4.33 -9.41 -1.47
CA ILE A 38 -3.72 -8.13 -1.85
C ILE A 38 -4.45 -7.52 -3.05
N LEU A 39 -4.76 -8.34 -4.07
CA LEU A 39 -5.44 -7.87 -5.28
C LEU A 39 -6.88 -7.40 -5.01
N THR A 40 -7.57 -8.06 -4.07
CA THR A 40 -8.96 -7.76 -3.71
C THR A 40 -9.10 -6.83 -2.52
N ARG A 41 -7.98 -6.47 -1.87
CA ARG A 41 -7.90 -5.20 -1.15
C ARG A 41 -8.15 -4.13 -2.19
N LYS A 42 -9.42 -3.76 -2.36
CA LYS A 42 -9.75 -2.39 -2.74
C LYS A 42 -8.89 -1.56 -1.82
N ASP A 43 -8.06 -0.70 -2.39
CA ASP A 43 -7.71 0.51 -1.70
C ASP A 43 -9.04 1.06 -1.22
N LYS A 44 -9.37 0.79 0.06
CA LYS A 44 -10.04 1.81 0.83
C LYS A 44 -9.06 2.94 0.63
N ILE A 45 -9.37 3.83 -0.33
CA ILE A 45 -8.84 5.18 -0.37
C ILE A 45 -8.80 5.51 1.09
N ALA A 46 -7.60 5.47 1.68
CA ALA A 46 -7.48 5.44 3.12
C ALA A 46 -8.29 6.65 3.54
N GLU A 47 -9.43 6.40 4.23
CA GLU A 47 -10.32 7.51 4.54
C GLU A 47 -9.44 8.46 5.30
N VAL A 48 -9.16 9.59 4.65
CA VAL A 48 -8.16 10.52 5.14
C VAL A 48 -8.59 10.80 6.57
N PRO A 49 -7.76 10.51 7.59
CA PRO A 49 -8.18 10.64 8.97
C PRO A 49 -8.84 11.99 9.15
N PRO A 50 -9.93 12.13 9.93
CA PRO A 50 -10.73 13.36 9.97
C PRO A 50 -9.90 14.63 10.18
N ILE A 51 -8.85 14.51 11.00
CA ILE A 51 -7.84 15.55 11.22
C ILE A 51 -7.09 15.87 9.92
N THR A 52 -6.48 14.89 9.26
CA THR A 52 -5.77 15.11 8.00
C THR A 52 -6.69 15.67 6.91
N ARG A 53 -7.97 15.27 6.87
CA ARG A 53 -8.96 15.80 5.91
C ARG A 53 -9.26 17.28 6.17
N SER A 54 -9.29 17.69 7.44
CA SER A 54 -9.48 19.09 7.82
C SER A 54 -8.26 19.98 7.51
N LEU A 55 -7.08 19.38 7.34
CA LEU A 55 -5.83 20.09 7.04
C LEU A 55 -5.53 20.17 5.54
N ILE A 56 -6.10 19.30 4.71
CA ILE A 56 -5.96 19.35 3.25
C ILE A 56 -6.72 20.57 2.71
N GLY A 57 -6.04 21.43 1.95
CA GLY A 57 -6.63 22.61 1.31
C GLY A 57 -6.60 23.90 2.13
N ILE A 58 -6.23 23.85 3.42
CA ILE A 58 -6.17 25.08 4.26
C ILE A 58 -5.11 26.07 3.78
N LEU A 59 -4.06 25.57 3.13
CA LEU A 59 -2.95 26.37 2.61
C LEU A 59 -3.12 26.74 1.13
N GLU A 60 -4.15 26.22 0.45
CA GLU A 60 -4.35 26.43 -0.99
C GLU A 60 -4.72 27.88 -1.33
N SER A 61 -5.31 28.60 -0.37
CA SER A 61 -5.68 30.01 -0.47
C SER A 61 -4.66 30.99 0.09
N SER A 62 -3.56 30.49 0.68
CA SER A 62 -2.52 31.33 1.26
C SER A 62 -1.27 31.25 0.39
N TYR A 63 -0.86 32.40 -0.16
CA TYR A 63 0.45 32.56 -0.80
C TYR A 63 1.50 32.48 0.31
N ILE A 64 1.98 31.28 0.57
CA ILE A 64 3.06 31.02 1.53
C ILE A 64 4.29 30.70 0.71
N GLU A 65 5.29 31.56 0.80
CA GLU A 65 6.58 31.33 0.18
C GLU A 65 7.52 30.63 1.15
N GLU A 66 8.56 29.97 0.62
CA GLU A 66 9.54 29.26 1.44
C GLU A 66 10.24 30.19 2.46
N ASP A 67 10.35 31.48 2.12
CA ASP A 67 10.95 32.50 2.97
C ASP A 67 10.06 32.86 4.18
N ASP A 68 8.74 32.72 4.08
CA ASP A 68 7.84 32.88 5.23
C ASP A 68 8.06 31.77 6.26
N TYR A 69 8.32 30.55 5.78
CA TYR A 69 8.65 29.43 6.65
C TYR A 69 10.01 29.61 7.34
N LYS A 70 11.03 30.07 6.61
CA LYS A 70 12.37 30.35 7.19
C LYS A 70 12.29 31.43 8.28
N ARG A 71 11.57 32.53 8.01
CA ARG A 71 11.35 33.61 8.98
C ARG A 71 10.62 33.14 10.23
N HIS A 72 9.60 32.29 10.08
CA HIS A 72 8.91 31.69 11.21
C HIS A 72 9.85 30.81 12.06
N LEU A 73 10.74 30.03 11.44
CA LEU A 73 11.71 29.22 12.16
C LEU A 73 12.73 30.08 12.91
N GLU A 74 13.17 31.18 12.33
CA GLU A 74 14.03 32.16 13.01
C GLU A 74 13.33 32.73 14.24
N GLU A 75 12.12 33.31 14.11
CA GLU A 75 11.38 33.87 15.26
C GLU A 75 11.04 32.86 16.36
N LYS A 76 10.88 31.59 16.00
CA LYS A 76 10.49 30.54 16.95
C LYS A 76 11.67 29.99 17.75
N TYR A 77 12.87 29.99 17.18
CA TYR A 77 14.02 29.27 17.74
C TYR A 77 15.27 30.16 17.98
N LEU A 78 15.33 31.35 17.39
CA LEU A 78 16.38 32.36 17.62
C LEU A 78 15.81 33.57 18.39
#